data_AF-A0A0N4YDX3-F1
#
_entry.id   AF-A0A0N4YDX3-F1
#
_cell.length_a   1.000
_cell.length_b   1.000
_cell.length_c   1.000
_cell.angle_alpha   90.00
_cell.angle_beta   90.00
_cell.angle_gamma   90.00
#
_symmetry.space_group_name_H-M   'P 1'
#
loop_
_entity.id
_entity.type
_entity.pdbx_description
1 polymer ?
#
loop_
_entity_poly.entity_id
_entity_poly.type
_entity_poly.pdbx_seq_one_letter_code
_entity_poly.pdbx_strand_id
1 'polypeptide(L)'
;MDGNNETYDDLFKKRKAEEQRLINELRRKRACVRLAPALPSEDDVQTKIKQFVRSVLYVTKSNQLQDVAAELFAQKPHFFARREAALYKCKVENLRMTVQGIIEKIRGAAEAVSMSYDTYELLILAKTAAEESRAKFFNEDVD
;
A
#
# COMPACT_ATOMS: atom_id res chain seq x y z
N MET A 1 21.74 -26.88 -20.35
CA MET A 1 20.52 -27.38 -21.00
C MET A 1 19.66 -27.95 -19.89
N ASP A 2 18.76 -27.16 -19.31
CA ASP A 2 17.72 -27.65 -18.39
C ASP A 2 16.49 -26.77 -18.62
N GLY A 3 15.78 -27.08 -19.70
CA GLY A 3 14.48 -26.49 -19.99
C GLY A 3 13.48 -27.10 -19.02
N ASN A 4 12.97 -26.27 -18.11
CA ASN A 4 11.93 -26.62 -17.15
C ASN A 4 10.64 -26.96 -17.92
N ASN A 5 10.51 -28.21 -18.35
CA ASN A 5 9.36 -28.68 -19.12
C ASN A 5 8.21 -28.90 -18.13
N GLU A 6 7.49 -27.82 -17.80
CA GLU A 6 6.29 -27.89 -16.96
C GLU A 6 5.33 -28.89 -17.59
N THR A 7 5.11 -30.00 -16.87
CA THR A 7 4.22 -31.05 -17.32
C THR A 7 2.81 -30.48 -17.49
N TYR A 8 2.04 -30.97 -18.47
CA TYR A 8 0.66 -30.53 -18.71
C TYR A 8 -0.20 -30.54 -17.42
N ASP A 9 0.04 -31.51 -16.53
CA ASP A 9 -0.61 -31.64 -15.24
C ASP A 9 -0.29 -30.48 -14.27
N ASP A 10 0.93 -29.93 -14.32
CA ASP A 10 1.32 -28.76 -13.51
C ASP A 10 0.67 -27.48 -14.03
N LEU A 11 0.60 -27.30 -15.35
CA LEU A 11 -0.11 -26.17 -15.97
C LEU A 11 -1.61 -26.22 -15.66
N PHE A 12 -2.21 -27.41 -15.67
CA PHE A 12 -3.61 -27.60 -15.31
C PHE A 12 -3.87 -27.27 -13.83
N LYS A 13 -3.00 -27.73 -12.92
CA LYS A 13 -3.09 -27.40 -11.49
C LYS A 13 -2.93 -25.90 -11.22
N LYS A 14 -1.96 -25.24 -11.87
CA LYS A 14 -1.76 -23.79 -11.76
C LYS A 14 -2.97 -23.02 -12.25
N ARG A 15 -3.52 -23.37 -13.41
CA ARG A 15 -4.73 -22.74 -13.95
C ARG A 15 -5.91 -22.86 -12.98
N LYS A 16 -6.15 -24.07 -12.46
CA LYS A 16 -7.23 -24.32 -11.50
C LYS A 16 -7.03 -23.57 -10.18
N ALA A 17 -5.79 -23.43 -9.72
CA ALA A 17 -5.46 -22.66 -8.52
C ALA A 17 -5.71 -21.16 -8.72
N GLU A 18 -5.32 -20.61 -9.87
CA GLU A 18 -5.54 -19.20 -10.20
C GLU A 18 -7.05 -18.91 -10.39
N GLU A 19 -7.78 -19.80 -11.05
CA GLU A 19 -9.23 -19.69 -11.20
C GLU A 19 -9.93 -19.69 -9.83
N GLN A 20 -9.52 -20.59 -8.92
CA GLN A 20 -10.05 -20.62 -7.56
C GLN A 20 -9.69 -19.36 -6.76
N ARG A 21 -8.48 -18.82 -6.96
CA ARG A 21 -8.05 -17.56 -6.35
C ARG A 21 -8.94 -16.40 -6.81
N LEU A 22 -9.18 -16.26 -8.11
CA LEU A 22 -10.06 -15.24 -8.69
C LEU A 22 -11.50 -15.38 -8.17
N ILE A 23 -12.02 -16.61 -8.08
CA ILE A 23 -13.35 -16.87 -7.50
C ILE A 23 -13.41 -16.44 -6.02
N ASN A 24 -12.39 -16.76 -5.23
CA ASN A 24 -12.32 -16.38 -3.83
C ASN A 24 -12.22 -14.86 -3.66
N GLU A 25 -11.47 -14.20 -4.54
CA GLU A 25 -11.35 -12.76 -4.58
C GLU A 25 -12.68 -12.08 -4.91
N LEU A 26 -13.40 -12.55 -5.94
CA LEU A 26 -14.74 -12.07 -6.27
C LEU A 26 -15.73 -12.27 -5.12
N ARG A 27 -15.68 -13.42 -4.44
CA ARG A 27 -16.52 -13.69 -3.25
C ARG A 27 -16.21 -12.73 -2.12
N ARG A 28 -14.92 -12.49 -1.84
CA ARG A 28 -14.47 -11.52 -0.83
C ARG A 28 -14.95 -10.11 -1.19
N LYS A 29 -14.69 -9.65 -2.41
CA LYS A 29 -15.15 -8.33 -2.92
C LYS A 29 -16.66 -8.17 -2.72
N ARG A 30 -17.46 -9.18 -3.11
CA ARG A 30 -18.93 -9.17 -2.95
C ARG A 30 -19.39 -9.14 -1.49
N ALA A 31 -18.73 -9.86 -0.59
CA ALA A 31 -19.04 -9.85 0.83
C ALA A 31 -18.78 -8.47 1.46
N CYS A 32 -17.70 -7.80 1.06
CA CYS A 32 -17.39 -6.44 1.50
C CYS A 32 -18.47 -5.44 1.07
N VAL A 33 -18.99 -5.54 -0.16
CA VAL A 33 -20.08 -4.67 -0.65
C VAL A 33 -21.35 -4.81 0.22
N ARG A 34 -21.72 -6.04 0.60
CA ARG A 34 -22.96 -6.28 1.38
C ARG A 34 -22.91 -5.76 2.81
N LEU A 35 -21.72 -5.61 3.36
CA LEU A 35 -21.49 -5.17 4.75
C LEU A 35 -21.24 -3.66 4.86
N ALA A 36 -21.11 -2.95 3.73
CA ALA A 36 -20.90 -1.50 3.72
C ALA A 36 -22.21 -0.79 4.15
N PRO A 37 -22.23 -0.03 5.26
CA PRO A 37 -23.44 0.58 5.83
C PRO A 37 -24.16 1.57 4.89
N ALA A 38 -23.43 2.05 3.89
CA ALA A 38 -23.89 2.63 2.64
C ALA A 38 -22.68 2.56 1.68
N LEU A 39 -22.90 2.36 0.38
CA LEU A 39 -21.81 2.50 -0.60
C LEU A 39 -21.26 3.94 -0.47
N PRO A 40 -19.95 4.12 -0.21
CA PRO A 40 -19.38 5.46 -0.08
C PRO A 40 -19.51 6.19 -1.40
N SER A 41 -19.76 7.51 -1.39
CA SER A 41 -19.89 8.26 -2.64
C SER A 41 -18.55 8.36 -3.37
N GLU A 42 -18.59 8.71 -4.65
CA GLU A 42 -17.39 9.02 -5.44
C GLU A 42 -16.54 10.12 -4.77
N ASP A 43 -17.20 11.15 -4.22
CA ASP A 43 -16.52 12.25 -3.53
C ASP A 43 -15.82 11.78 -2.24
N ASP A 44 -16.41 10.82 -1.51
CA ASP A 44 -15.80 10.22 -0.32
C ASP A 44 -14.51 9.47 -0.67
N VAL A 45 -14.53 8.71 -1.78
CA VAL A 45 -13.34 7.98 -2.28
C VAL A 45 -12.27 8.98 -2.72
N GLN A 46 -12.63 9.96 -3.56
CA GLN A 46 -11.69 10.96 -4.08
C GLN A 46 -11.07 11.78 -2.94
N THR A 47 -11.85 12.13 -1.93
CA THR A 47 -11.38 12.83 -0.73
C THR A 47 -10.37 11.99 0.04
N LYS A 48 -10.61 10.67 0.22
CA LYS A 48 -9.64 9.77 0.86
C LYS A 48 -8.33 9.67 0.08
N ILE A 49 -8.39 9.56 -1.25
CA ILE A 49 -7.19 9.53 -2.11
C ILE A 49 -6.41 10.83 -1.98
N LYS A 50 -7.08 11.99 -2.04
CA LYS A 50 -6.42 13.31 -1.85
C LYS A 50 -5.76 13.42 -0.47
N GLN A 51 -6.43 12.97 0.59
CA GLN A 51 -5.88 12.97 1.95
C GLN A 51 -4.66 12.05 2.07
N PHE A 52 -4.65 10.91 1.40
CA PHE A 52 -3.49 10.03 1.30
C PHE A 52 -2.29 10.74 0.67
N VAL A 53 -2.46 11.30 -0.54
CA VAL A 53 -1.37 11.95 -1.26
C VAL A 53 -0.81 13.11 -0.43
N ARG A 54 -1.68 13.89 0.23
CA ARG A 54 -1.26 14.95 1.16
C ARG A 54 -0.45 14.42 2.33
N SER A 55 -0.87 13.29 2.93
CA SER A 55 -0.16 12.68 4.05
C SER A 55 1.23 12.17 3.64
N VAL A 56 1.35 11.54 2.47
CA VAL A 56 2.64 11.09 1.92
C VAL A 56 3.54 12.27 1.58
N LEU A 57 3.00 13.32 0.96
CA LEU A 57 3.75 14.55 0.65
C LEU A 57 4.22 15.26 1.91
N TYR A 58 3.39 15.31 2.95
CA TYR A 58 3.78 15.89 4.23
C TYR A 58 4.93 15.09 4.85
N VAL A 59 4.79 13.77 4.94
CA VAL A 59 5.81 12.88 5.51
C VAL A 59 7.12 12.97 4.73
N THR A 60 7.09 13.02 3.39
CA THR A 60 8.31 13.13 2.57
C THR A 60 8.96 14.51 2.65
N LYS A 61 8.18 15.60 2.65
CA LYS A 61 8.71 16.97 2.75
C LYS A 61 9.28 17.31 4.11
N SER A 62 8.72 16.78 5.20
CA SER A 62 9.21 17.02 6.55
C SER A 62 10.28 16.03 7.01
N ASN A 63 10.75 15.14 6.12
CA ASN A 63 11.67 14.08 6.50
C ASN A 63 13.12 14.57 6.54
N GLN A 64 13.61 14.86 7.75
CA GLN A 64 15.02 15.18 8.01
C GLN A 64 15.81 13.97 8.52
N LEU A 65 15.26 12.75 8.43
CA LEU A 65 15.90 11.55 9.00
C LEU A 65 17.26 11.26 8.38
N GLN A 66 17.48 11.63 7.12
CA GLN A 66 18.77 11.48 6.46
C GLN A 66 19.83 12.38 7.11
N ASP A 67 19.49 13.63 7.41
CA ASP A 67 20.40 14.58 8.08
C ASP A 67 20.68 14.12 9.52
N VAL A 68 19.63 13.74 10.25
CA VAL A 68 19.75 13.20 11.62
C VAL A 68 20.61 11.93 11.65
N ALA A 69 20.47 11.05 10.65
CA ALA A 69 21.30 9.85 10.52
C ALA A 69 22.78 10.20 10.26
N ALA A 70 23.01 11.12 9.32
CA ALA A 70 24.36 11.58 8.97
C ALA A 70 25.07 12.20 10.17
N GLU A 71 24.40 13.07 10.92
CA GLU A 71 24.93 13.67 12.14
C GLU A 71 25.25 12.62 13.21
N LEU A 72 24.32 11.69 13.46
CA LEU A 72 24.51 10.64 14.46
C LEU A 72 25.72 9.76 14.13
N PHE A 73 25.88 9.37 12.86
CA PHE A 73 26.99 8.54 12.42
C PHE A 73 28.32 9.30 12.41
N ALA A 74 28.31 10.59 12.07
CA ALA A 74 29.50 11.45 12.17
C ALA A 74 29.97 11.58 13.63
N GLN A 75 29.05 11.62 14.60
CA GLN A 75 29.37 11.71 16.03
C GLN A 75 29.83 10.37 16.64
N LYS A 76 29.76 9.26 15.91
CA LYS A 76 30.15 7.92 16.42
C LYS A 76 31.50 7.94 17.14
N PRO A 77 32.61 8.45 16.58
CA PRO A 77 33.90 8.43 17.26
C PRO A 77 33.89 9.16 18.62
N HIS A 78 33.09 10.23 18.75
CA HIS A 78 32.99 11.01 19.99
C HIS A 78 32.31 10.22 21.11
N PHE A 79 31.23 9.49 20.80
CA PHE A 79 30.57 8.62 21.79
C PHE A 79 31.51 7.52 22.29
N PHE A 80 32.30 6.91 21.40
CA PHE A 80 33.25 5.87 21.79
C PHE A 80 34.41 6.44 22.61
N ALA A 81 34.94 7.61 22.25
CA ALA A 81 35.97 8.30 23.03
C ALA A 81 35.51 8.64 24.46
N ARG A 82 34.22 8.97 24.63
CA ARG A 82 33.61 9.26 25.94
C ARG A 82 33.13 8.01 26.71
N ARG A 83 33.36 6.80 26.17
CA ARG A 83 32.83 5.53 26.72
C ARG A 83 31.30 5.48 26.78
N GLU A 84 30.62 6.23 25.93
CA GLU A 84 29.16 6.34 25.81
C GLU A 84 28.61 5.43 24.68
N ALA A 85 29.25 4.29 24.40
CA ALA A 85 28.87 3.40 23.29
C ALA A 85 27.44 2.86 23.42
N ALA A 86 26.98 2.62 24.65
CA ALA A 86 25.60 2.21 24.93
C ALA A 86 24.58 3.30 24.54
N LEU A 87 24.90 4.57 24.83
CA LEU A 87 24.07 5.71 24.46
C LEU A 87 23.99 5.87 22.93
N TYR A 88 25.12 5.74 22.23
CA TYR A 88 25.15 5.72 20.77
C TYR A 88 24.24 4.61 20.21
N LYS A 89 24.34 3.39 20.76
CA LYS A 89 23.49 2.26 20.34
C LYS A 89 22.00 2.55 20.55
N CYS A 90 21.60 3.11 21.70
CA CYS A 90 20.21 3.52 21.93
C CYS A 90 19.74 4.57 20.93
N LYS A 91 20.57 5.58 20.62
CA LYS A 91 20.21 6.61 19.62
C LYS A 91 20.01 6.02 18.22
N VAL A 92 20.86 5.08 17.81
CA VAL A 92 20.72 4.38 16.53
C VAL A 92 19.43 3.55 16.50
N GLU A 93 19.10 2.86 17.59
CA GLU A 93 17.87 2.07 17.68
C GLU A 93 16.61 2.96 17.62
N ASN A 94 16.62 4.10 18.31
CA ASN A 94 15.51 5.07 18.23
C ASN A 94 15.31 5.61 16.80
N LEU A 95 16.41 5.89 16.09
CA LEU A 95 16.35 6.28 14.68
C LEU A 95 15.74 5.17 13.83
N ARG A 96 16.16 3.92 14.03
CA ARG A 96 15.61 2.74 13.34
C ARG A 96 14.10 2.59 13.59
N MET A 97 13.65 2.71 14.83
CA MET A 97 12.23 2.65 15.17
C MET A 97 11.43 3.77 14.50
N THR A 98 11.99 4.98 14.45
CA THR A 98 11.34 6.12 13.80
C THR A 98 11.18 5.89 12.30
N VAL A 99 12.24 5.41 11.63
CA VAL A 99 12.20 5.03 10.20
C VAL A 99 11.14 3.96 9.96
N GLN A 100 11.11 2.91 10.79
CA GLN A 100 10.14 1.84 10.68
C GLN A 100 8.69 2.34 10.81
N GLY A 101 8.42 3.20 11.79
CA GLY A 101 7.09 3.80 11.97
C GLY A 101 6.65 4.67 10.79
N ILE A 102 7.58 5.34 10.11
CA ILE A 102 7.27 6.08 8.88
C ILE A 102 6.94 5.12 7.73
N ILE A 103 7.72 4.05 7.56
CA ILE A 103 7.47 3.02 6.53
C ILE A 103 6.08 2.40 6.73
N GLU A 104 5.72 2.08 7.97
CA GLU A 104 4.41 1.51 8.30
C GLU A 104 3.26 2.48 8.00
N LYS A 105 3.43 3.77 8.32
CA LYS A 105 2.44 4.80 7.95
C LYS A 105 2.26 4.89 6.44
N ILE A 106 3.35 4.91 5.68
CA ILE A 106 3.27 4.94 4.21
C ILE A 106 2.57 3.69 3.68
N ARG A 107 2.91 2.51 4.20
CA ARG A 107 2.30 1.24 3.79
C ARG A 107 0.81 1.20 4.10
N GLY A 108 0.41 1.49 5.35
CA GLY A 108 -1.00 1.48 5.73
C GLY A 108 -1.83 2.50 4.96
N ALA A 109 -1.23 3.65 4.65
CA ALA A 109 -1.85 4.67 3.82
C ALA A 109 -2.02 4.18 2.36
N ALA A 110 -1.03 3.46 1.81
CA ALA A 110 -1.11 2.88 0.46
C ALA A 110 -2.18 1.77 0.38
N GLU A 111 -2.26 0.90 1.40
CA GLU A 111 -3.32 -0.10 1.53
C GLU A 111 -4.71 0.55 1.57
N ALA A 112 -4.87 1.64 2.32
CA ALA A 112 -6.13 2.38 2.37
C ALA A 112 -6.55 2.97 1.00
N VAL A 113 -5.59 3.40 0.18
CA VAL A 113 -5.86 3.84 -1.20
C VAL A 113 -6.26 2.68 -2.10
N SER A 114 -5.54 1.57 -2.05
CA SER A 114 -5.88 0.36 -2.80
C SER A 114 -7.32 -0.07 -2.48
N MET A 115 -7.68 -0.11 -1.20
CA MET A 115 -9.04 -0.45 -0.77
C MET A 115 -10.08 0.59 -1.23
N SER A 116 -9.72 1.87 -1.26
CA SER A 116 -10.61 2.94 -1.75
C SER A 116 -10.86 2.77 -3.26
N TYR A 117 -9.82 2.41 -4.03
CA TYR A 117 -9.93 2.10 -5.45
C TYR A 117 -10.80 0.86 -5.70
N ASP A 118 -10.55 -0.23 -4.96
CA ASP A 118 -11.39 -1.44 -5.03
C ASP A 118 -12.87 -1.11 -4.70
N THR A 119 -13.10 -0.24 -3.72
CA THR A 119 -14.45 0.17 -3.34
C THR A 119 -15.11 1.03 -4.42
N TYR A 120 -14.34 1.88 -5.11
CA TYR A 120 -14.81 2.69 -6.23
C TYR A 120 -15.13 1.85 -7.46
N GLU A 121 -14.29 0.86 -7.80
CA GLU A 121 -14.59 -0.15 -8.81
C GLU A 121 -15.93 -0.83 -8.51
N LEU A 122 -16.14 -1.27 -7.26
CA LEU A 122 -17.39 -1.90 -6.84
C LEU A 122 -18.59 -0.94 -6.90
N LEU A 123 -18.39 0.35 -6.64
CA LEU A 123 -19.42 1.37 -6.79
C LEU A 123 -19.80 1.60 -8.25
N ILE A 124 -18.83 1.65 -9.15
CA ILE A 124 -19.05 1.77 -10.60
C ILE A 124 -19.79 0.55 -11.15
N LEU A 125 -19.40 -0.65 -10.69
CA LEU A 125 -20.09 -1.89 -11.05
C LEU A 125 -21.51 -1.97 -10.48
N ALA A 126 -21.77 -1.30 -9.35
CA ALA A 126 -23.12 -1.14 -8.83
C ALA A 126 -23.91 -0.12 -9.68
N LYS A 127 -25.22 -0.34 -9.87
CA LYS A 127 -26.11 0.55 -10.64
C LYS A 127 -26.25 1.98 -10.07
N THR A 128 -25.56 2.29 -8.97
CA THR A 128 -25.63 3.53 -8.21
C THR A 128 -24.63 4.60 -8.65
N ALA A 129 -23.63 4.25 -9.46
CA ALA A 129 -22.68 5.22 -10.00
C ALA A 129 -23.30 6.09 -11.11
N ALA A 130 -22.80 7.32 -11.25
CA ALA A 130 -23.17 8.21 -12.34
C ALA A 130 -22.84 7.56 -13.70
N GLU A 131 -23.70 7.80 -14.69
CA GLU A 131 -23.61 7.19 -16.02
C GLU A 131 -22.30 7.55 -16.72
N GLU A 132 -21.79 8.77 -16.49
CA GLU A 132 -20.52 9.28 -17.02
C GLU A 132 -19.30 8.58 -16.41
N SER A 133 -19.27 8.37 -15.08
CA SER A 133 -18.18 7.65 -14.37
C SER A 133 -18.14 6.18 -14.80
N ARG A 134 -19.31 5.56 -15.00
CA ARG A 134 -19.42 4.22 -15.59
C ARG A 134 -18.88 4.17 -17.01
N ALA A 135 -19.28 5.11 -17.86
CA ALA A 135 -18.84 5.15 -19.25
C ALA A 135 -17.32 5.31 -19.36
N LYS A 136 -16.71 6.19 -18.56
CA LYS A 136 -15.23 6.33 -18.51
C LYS A 136 -14.54 5.05 -18.07
N PHE A 137 -14.98 4.43 -16.98
CA PHE A 137 -14.37 3.20 -16.46
C PHE A 137 -14.41 2.04 -17.48
N PHE A 138 -15.53 1.84 -18.16
CA PHE A 138 -15.64 0.79 -19.19
C PHE A 138 -14.93 1.13 -20.50
N ASN A 139 -14.63 2.41 -20.76
CA ASN A 139 -13.94 2.87 -21.97
C ASN A 139 -12.44 3.09 -21.77
N GLU A 140 -11.89 2.92 -20.57
CA GLU A 140 -10.45 3.11 -20.29
C GLU A 140 -9.56 1.93 -20.72
N ASP A 141 -10.11 0.89 -21.38
CA ASP A 141 -9.35 -0.17 -22.03
C ASP A 141 -9.56 -0.16 -23.56
N VAL A 142 -8.95 0.78 -24.28
CA VAL A 142 -8.29 0.56 -25.60
C VAL A 142 -7.28 1.70 -25.83
N ASP A 143 -6.05 1.56 -25.33
CA ASP A 143 -4.78 1.94 -26.01
C ASP A 143 -3.55 1.46 -25.21
#